data_AF-A0A2G1BQC3-F1
#
_entry.id   AF-A0A2G1BQC3-F1
#
_cell.length_a   1.000
_cell.length_b   1.000
_cell.length_c   1.000
_cell.angle_alpha   90.00
_cell.angle_beta   90.00
_cell.angle_gamma   90.00
#
_symmetry.space_group_name_H-M   'P 1'
#
loop_
_entity.id
_entity.type
_entity.pdbx_description
1 polymer ?
#
loop_
_entity_poly.entity_id
_entity_poly.type
_entity_poly.pdbx_seq_one_letter_code
_entity_poly.pdbx_strand_id
1 'polypeptide(L)'
;MKKTTLLFLFLFISAISFSQRTYWLGEFKSGAKIYLALIKNDKNHGLHVRMYSTHNNRAVLIRANKKKNSETYNMQKKYGGWSDKNYLAFSNLLGERKGYLVMNGKPLSIKKISRSEIPEYIKGSRTEYKRTYVTN
;
A
#
# COMPACT_ATOMS: atom_id res chain seq x y z
N MET A 1 14.28 42.80 -18.08
CA MET A 1 14.24 41.92 -16.88
C MET A 1 12.84 41.32 -16.75
N LYS A 2 12.68 40.08 -16.25
CA LYS A 2 11.43 39.25 -16.14
C LYS A 2 11.25 38.10 -17.16
N LYS A 3 12.28 37.27 -17.38
CA LYS A 3 12.10 35.95 -18.06
C LYS A 3 12.72 34.76 -17.31
N THR A 4 13.21 34.96 -16.08
CA THR A 4 13.92 33.93 -15.31
C THR A 4 13.06 33.20 -14.29
N THR A 5 11.83 33.66 -14.00
CA THR A 5 11.01 33.10 -12.91
C THR A 5 10.27 31.81 -13.28
N LEU A 6 10.04 31.53 -14.58
CA LEU A 6 9.26 30.35 -14.99
C LEU A 6 10.02 29.02 -14.88
N LEU A 7 11.37 29.06 -14.95
CA LEU A 7 12.17 27.82 -14.91
C LEU A 7 12.19 27.20 -13.51
N PHE A 8 12.13 28.02 -12.46
CA PHE A 8 12.13 27.56 -11.08
C PHE A 8 10.84 26.83 -10.70
N LEU A 9 9.69 27.19 -11.29
CA LEU A 9 8.42 26.54 -10.98
C LEU A 9 8.28 25.17 -11.68
N PHE A 10 8.88 25.01 -12.86
CA PHE A 10 8.81 23.74 -13.61
C PHE A 10 9.73 22.64 -13.06
N LEU A 11 10.80 23.01 -12.37
CA LEU A 11 11.75 22.06 -11.77
C LEU A 11 11.25 21.44 -10.44
N PHE A 12 10.20 21.99 -9.82
CA PHE A 12 9.66 21.43 -8.57
C PHE A 12 8.66 20.26 -8.77
N ILE A 13 8.16 20.04 -9.99
CA ILE A 13 7.09 19.05 -10.24
C ILE A 13 7.66 17.68 -10.67
N SER A 14 8.88 17.64 -11.22
CA SER A 14 9.47 16.41 -11.78
C SER A 14 10.15 15.49 -10.75
N ALA A 15 10.22 15.90 -9.49
CA ALA A 15 10.85 15.14 -8.42
C ALA A 15 9.92 14.97 -7.22
N ILE A 16 8.72 14.43 -7.42
CA ILE A 16 8.04 13.69 -6.35
C ILE A 16 8.87 12.43 -6.12
N SER A 17 9.96 12.60 -5.37
CA SER A 17 10.75 11.52 -4.83
C SER A 17 9.79 10.62 -4.06
N PHE A 18 9.63 9.38 -4.52
CA PHE A 18 8.92 8.29 -3.84
C PHE A 18 9.55 7.90 -2.48
N SER A 19 10.34 8.79 -1.85
CA SER A 19 10.96 8.63 -0.53
C SER A 19 9.93 8.55 0.59
N GLN A 20 8.74 9.15 0.44
CA GLN A 20 7.70 9.08 1.46
C GLN A 20 6.92 7.76 1.35
N ARG A 21 7.27 6.81 2.23
CA ARG A 21 6.43 5.64 2.51
C ARG A 21 5.01 6.11 2.83
N THR A 22 4.03 5.62 2.08
CA THR A 22 2.61 5.94 2.31
C THR A 22 1.98 4.87 3.19
N TYR A 23 1.15 5.30 4.14
CA TYR A 23 0.57 4.43 5.17
C TYR A 23 -0.95 4.43 5.14
N TRP A 24 -1.54 3.29 5.50
CA TRP A 24 -2.98 3.10 5.59
C TRP A 24 -3.37 2.33 6.83
N LEU A 25 -4.58 2.59 7.30
CA LEU A 25 -5.23 1.89 8.40
C LEU A 25 -6.60 1.36 7.95
N GLY A 26 -6.83 0.07 8.16
CA GLY A 26 -8.16 -0.54 8.15
C GLY A 26 -8.52 -1.04 9.54
N GLU A 27 -9.79 -0.96 9.90
CA GLU A 27 -10.31 -1.41 11.20
C GLU A 27 -11.51 -2.32 10.99
N PHE A 28 -11.42 -3.52 11.58
CA PHE A 28 -12.50 -4.50 11.56
C PHE A 28 -13.54 -4.17 12.63
N LYS A 29 -14.77 -4.67 12.45
CA LYS A 29 -15.83 -4.56 13.47
C LYS A 29 -15.45 -5.15 14.83
N SER A 30 -14.52 -6.10 14.86
CA SER A 30 -13.99 -6.69 16.10
C SER A 30 -13.00 -5.80 16.86
N GLY A 31 -12.65 -4.62 16.32
CA GLY A 31 -11.61 -3.73 16.84
C GLY A 31 -10.19 -4.10 16.42
N ALA A 32 -10.00 -5.22 15.72
CA ALA A 32 -8.69 -5.55 15.13
C ALA A 32 -8.35 -4.56 14.01
N LYS A 33 -7.06 -4.25 13.85
CA LYS A 33 -6.55 -3.26 12.91
C LYS A 33 -5.56 -3.88 11.94
N ILE A 34 -5.57 -3.37 10.71
CA ILE A 34 -4.55 -3.64 9.69
C ILE A 34 -3.85 -2.33 9.34
N TYR A 35 -2.53 -2.34 9.43
CA TYR A 35 -1.68 -1.25 8.97
C TYR A 35 -0.97 -1.66 7.70
N LEU A 36 -1.09 -0.87 6.64
CA LEU A 36 -0.38 -1.08 5.38
C LEU A 36 0.67 0.01 5.20
N ALA A 37 1.86 -0.37 4.75
CA ALA A 37 2.90 0.55 4.33
C ALA A 37 3.33 0.21 2.90
N LEU A 38 3.23 1.18 1.99
CA LEU A 38 3.78 1.06 0.64
C LEU A 38 5.30 1.18 0.74
N ILE A 39 6.00 0.12 0.36
CA ILE A 39 7.46 0.03 0.53
C ILE A 39 8.18 0.45 -0.75
N LYS A 40 7.74 -0.08 -1.89
CA LYS A 40 8.35 0.13 -3.20
C LYS A 40 7.30 -0.10 -4.28
N ASN A 41 7.37 0.69 -5.34
CA ASN A 41 6.70 0.40 -6.60
C ASN A 41 7.77 0.40 -7.70
N ASP A 42 8.00 -0.75 -8.34
CA ASP A 42 8.94 -0.81 -9.46
C ASP A 42 8.40 -1.65 -10.62
N LYS A 43 8.90 -1.37 -11.82
CA LYS A 43 8.41 -1.99 -13.06
C LYS A 43 8.63 -3.51 -13.12
N ASN A 44 9.62 -4.04 -12.39
CA ASN A 44 10.01 -5.45 -12.45
C ASN A 44 9.30 -6.30 -11.39
N HIS A 45 9.07 -5.73 -10.22
CA HIS A 45 8.56 -6.40 -9.03
C HIS A 45 7.16 -5.94 -8.62
N GLY A 46 6.61 -4.90 -9.24
CA GLY A 46 5.28 -4.37 -8.92
C GLY A 46 5.26 -3.60 -7.60
N LEU A 47 4.08 -3.56 -6.96
CA LEU A 47 3.88 -2.90 -5.68
C LEU A 47 4.21 -3.85 -4.53
N HIS A 48 5.12 -3.44 -3.65
CA HIS A 48 5.42 -4.14 -2.40
C HIS A 48 4.75 -3.43 -1.24
N VAL A 49 3.92 -4.17 -0.50
CA VAL A 49 3.16 -3.67 0.64
C VAL A 49 3.52 -4.47 1.87
N ARG A 50 3.99 -3.79 2.92
CA ARG A 50 4.08 -4.38 4.25
C ARG A 50 2.70 -4.28 4.89
N MET A 51 2.17 -5.40 5.37
CA MET A 51 0.90 -5.46 6.11
C MET A 51 1.17 -5.95 7.53
N TYR A 52 0.72 -5.21 8.53
CA TYR A 52 0.69 -5.65 9.93
C TYR A 52 -0.75 -5.85 10.36
N SER A 53 -1.06 -6.99 11.01
CA SER A 53 -2.36 -7.27 11.60
C SER A 53 -2.26 -7.36 13.11
N THR A 54 -3.06 -6.56 13.83
CA THR A 54 -3.12 -6.65 15.30
C THR A 54 -3.91 -7.87 15.79
N HIS A 55 -4.66 -8.54 14.90
CA HIS A 55 -5.39 -9.76 15.28
C HIS A 55 -4.45 -10.91 15.65
N ASN A 56 -3.34 -11.04 14.94
CA ASN A 56 -2.35 -12.09 15.16
C ASN A 56 -0.94 -11.55 15.48
N ASN A 57 -0.79 -10.22 15.59
CA ASN A 57 0.46 -9.52 15.82
C ASN A 57 1.57 -9.85 14.82
N ARG A 58 1.22 -10.09 13.53
CA ARG A 58 2.18 -10.44 12.48
C ARG A 58 2.31 -9.36 11.42
N ALA A 59 3.55 -9.18 10.96
CA ALA A 59 3.91 -8.39 9.79
C ALA A 59 4.26 -9.31 8.61
N VAL A 60 3.66 -9.08 7.46
CA VAL A 60 3.94 -9.81 6.21
C VAL A 60 4.26 -8.86 5.07
N LEU A 61 5.02 -9.35 4.08
CA LEU A 61 5.26 -8.66 2.82
C LEU A 61 4.37 -9.26 1.73
N ILE A 62 3.54 -8.41 1.12
CA ILE A 62 2.64 -8.74 0.02
C ILE A 62 3.17 -8.12 -1.26
N ARG A 63 3.22 -8.92 -2.32
CA ARG A 63 3.43 -8.43 -3.69
C ARG A 63 2.08 -8.25 -4.36
N ALA A 64 1.86 -7.07 -4.94
CA ALA A 64 0.68 -6.76 -5.70
C ALA A 64 1.06 -6.17 -7.07
N ASN A 65 0.22 -6.38 -8.08
CA ASN A 65 0.46 -5.85 -9.41
C ASN A 65 -0.77 -5.10 -9.93
N LYS A 66 -0.53 -3.95 -10.55
CA LYS A 66 -1.59 -3.09 -11.06
C LYS A 66 -2.29 -3.79 -12.23
N LYS A 67 -3.61 -3.89 -12.16
CA LYS A 67 -4.43 -4.34 -13.28
C LYS A 67 -4.45 -3.23 -14.34
N LYS A 68 -4.22 -3.59 -15.60
CA LYS A 68 -4.22 -2.66 -16.73
C LYS A 68 -5.55 -1.87 -16.75
N ASN A 69 -5.48 -0.55 -16.93
CA ASN A 69 -6.63 0.35 -16.95
C ASN A 69 -7.52 0.27 -15.69
N SER A 70 -6.93 -0.03 -14.53
CA SER A 70 -7.67 -0.13 -13.27
C SER A 70 -6.88 0.46 -12.10
N GLU A 71 -7.62 0.88 -11.07
CA GLU A 71 -7.09 1.33 -9.77
C GLU A 71 -6.77 0.15 -8.83
N THR A 72 -7.00 -1.09 -9.27
CA THR A 72 -6.80 -2.29 -8.45
C THR A 72 -5.40 -2.87 -8.63
N TYR A 73 -4.83 -3.34 -7.51
CA TYR A 73 -3.58 -4.08 -7.44
C TYR A 73 -3.88 -5.48 -6.93
N ASN A 74 -3.87 -6.48 -7.81
CA ASN A 74 -4.13 -7.87 -7.45
C ASN A 74 -2.96 -8.44 -6.66
N MET A 75 -3.23 -9.19 -5.60
CA MET A 75 -2.20 -9.80 -4.77
C MET A 75 -1.72 -11.13 -5.36
N GLN A 76 -0.45 -11.48 -5.12
CA GLN A 76 0.17 -12.69 -5.66
C GLN A 76 -0.29 -13.97 -4.95
N LYS A 77 -0.70 -14.99 -5.72
CA LYS A 77 -1.07 -16.32 -5.21
C LYS A 77 0.16 -17.20 -4.96
N LYS A 78 0.00 -18.23 -4.11
CA LYS A 78 1.10 -19.14 -3.69
C LYS A 78 1.73 -19.89 -4.84
N TYR A 79 0.90 -20.42 -5.73
CA TYR A 79 1.33 -21.24 -6.87
C TYR A 79 1.45 -20.44 -8.17
N GLY A 80 1.71 -19.13 -8.06
CA GLY A 80 1.81 -18.24 -9.21
C GLY A 80 0.47 -17.62 -9.65
N GLY A 81 0.58 -16.56 -10.44
CA GLY A 81 -0.55 -15.73 -10.88
C GLY A 81 -1.05 -14.73 -9.83
N TRP A 82 -2.12 -14.04 -10.22
CA TRP A 82 -2.73 -12.94 -9.46
C TRP A 82 -4.13 -13.33 -8.98
N SER A 83 -4.53 -12.88 -7.79
CA SER A 83 -5.87 -13.15 -7.24
C SER A 83 -6.83 -12.02 -7.55
N ASP A 84 -8.02 -12.34 -8.08
CA ASP A 84 -9.11 -11.37 -8.26
C ASP A 84 -9.97 -11.20 -7.00
N LYS A 85 -9.82 -12.10 -6.01
CA LYS A 85 -10.54 -12.03 -4.72
C LYS A 85 -9.72 -11.35 -3.62
N ASN A 86 -8.42 -11.14 -3.87
CA ASN A 86 -7.51 -10.51 -2.93
C ASN A 86 -6.75 -9.40 -3.64
N TYR A 87 -7.14 -8.15 -3.36
CA TYR A 87 -6.60 -6.98 -4.05
C TYR A 87 -6.63 -5.75 -3.16
N LEU A 88 -5.78 -4.78 -3.52
CA LEU A 88 -5.83 -3.42 -3.00
C LEU A 88 -6.48 -2.53 -4.05
N ALA A 89 -7.40 -1.67 -3.64
CA ALA A 89 -7.94 -0.63 -4.50
C ALA A 89 -7.70 0.73 -3.85
N PHE A 90 -7.17 1.67 -4.60
CA PHE A 90 -6.98 3.06 -4.16
C PHE A 90 -7.84 3.96 -5.05
N SER A 91 -8.31 5.10 -4.54
CA SER A 91 -9.14 6.00 -5.36
C SER A 91 -8.34 6.84 -6.38
N ASN A 92 -7.02 6.73 -6.39
CA ASN A 92 -6.07 7.31 -7.34
C ASN A 92 -4.66 6.72 -7.12
N LEU A 93 -3.72 6.97 -8.06
CA LEU A 93 -2.34 6.47 -8.05
C LEU A 93 -1.53 6.76 -6.77
N LEU A 94 -1.98 7.71 -5.94
CA LEU A 94 -1.36 8.12 -4.67
C LEU A 94 -2.25 7.84 -3.44
N GLY A 95 -3.41 7.24 -3.65
CA GLY A 95 -4.46 6.97 -2.68
C GLY A 95 -4.67 8.12 -1.69
N GLU A 96 -5.04 9.29 -2.17
CA GLU A 96 -4.98 10.51 -1.36
C GLU A 96 -6.08 10.60 -0.30
N ARG A 97 -7.12 9.76 -0.35
CA ARG A 97 -8.23 9.83 0.60
C ARG A 97 -8.71 8.48 1.15
N LYS A 98 -9.09 7.54 0.28
CA LYS A 98 -9.73 6.28 0.69
C LYS A 98 -9.28 5.14 -0.21
N GLY A 99 -9.30 3.92 0.34
CA GLY A 99 -9.02 2.71 -0.40
C GLY A 99 -9.75 1.52 0.20
N TYR A 100 -9.57 0.36 -0.41
CA TYR A 100 -10.08 -0.90 0.08
C TYR A 100 -8.98 -1.96 0.04
N LEU A 101 -8.88 -2.71 1.13
CA LEU A 101 -8.23 -4.02 1.14
C LEU A 101 -9.33 -5.06 1.00
N VAL A 102 -9.36 -5.78 -0.13
CA VAL A 102 -10.29 -6.88 -0.33
C VAL A 102 -9.58 -8.19 -0.04
N MET A 103 -10.10 -8.95 0.91
CA MET A 103 -9.58 -10.27 1.29
C MET A 103 -10.67 -11.31 1.10
N ASN A 104 -10.42 -12.32 0.28
CA ASN A 104 -11.39 -13.36 -0.10
C ASN A 104 -12.75 -12.77 -0.52
N GLY A 105 -12.74 -11.70 -1.32
CA GLY A 105 -13.93 -11.01 -1.82
C GLY A 105 -14.62 -10.09 -0.80
N LYS A 106 -14.15 -10.04 0.45
CA LYS A 106 -14.71 -9.19 1.50
C LYS A 106 -13.93 -7.88 1.60
N PRO A 107 -14.56 -6.72 1.34
CA PRO A 107 -13.88 -5.44 1.41
C PRO A 107 -13.71 -4.96 2.84
N LEU A 108 -12.51 -4.48 3.15
CA LEU A 108 -12.17 -3.70 4.33
C LEU A 108 -11.79 -2.29 3.86
N SER A 109 -12.55 -1.28 4.30
CA SER A 109 -12.21 0.11 4.07
C SER A 109 -10.88 0.45 4.74
N ILE A 110 -9.99 1.10 4.01
CA ILE A 110 -8.72 1.63 4.53
C ILE A 110 -8.67 3.14 4.32
N LYS A 111 -8.16 3.86 5.32
CA LYS A 111 -7.90 5.31 5.26
C LYS A 111 -6.41 5.59 5.26
N LYS A 112 -5.99 6.62 4.52
CA LYS A 112 -4.60 7.08 4.54
C LYS A 112 -4.32 7.66 5.92
N ILE A 113 -3.16 7.35 6.47
CA ILE A 113 -2.69 7.85 7.76
C ILE A 113 -1.27 8.38 7.62
N SER A 114 -0.90 9.25 8.55
CA SER A 114 0.46 9.68 8.77
C SER A 114 1.29 8.61 9.49
N ARG A 115 2.61 8.71 9.44
CA ARG A 115 3.51 7.80 10.18
C ARG A 115 3.33 7.92 11.69
N SER A 116 3.02 9.10 12.22
CA SER A 116 2.84 9.35 13.66
C SER A 116 1.62 8.63 14.22
N GLU A 117 0.59 8.36 13.41
CA GLU A 117 -0.59 7.58 13.80
C GLU A 117 -0.33 6.08 13.94
N ILE A 118 0.85 5.60 13.53
CA ILE A 118 1.24 4.21 13.70
C ILE A 118 1.87 4.04 15.10
N PRO A 119 1.37 3.13 15.94
CA PRO A 119 2.00 2.82 17.23
C PRO A 119 3.46 2.35 17.08
N GLU A 120 4.32 2.71 18.05
CA GLU A 120 5.76 2.36 18.00
C GLU A 120 6.02 0.85 17.94
N TYR A 121 5.25 0.05 18.68
CA TYR A 121 5.39 -1.42 18.65
C TYR A 121 5.11 -2.00 17.24
N ILE A 122 4.29 -1.34 16.43
CA ILE A 122 4.03 -1.73 15.03
C ILE A 122 5.18 -1.28 14.13
N LYS A 123 5.71 -0.06 14.33
CA LYS A 123 6.88 0.44 13.59
C LYS A 123 8.10 -0.45 13.80
N GLY A 124 8.32 -0.90 15.04
CA GLY A 124 9.40 -1.78 15.45
C GLY A 124 9.19 -3.26 15.10
N SER A 125 7.97 -3.66 14.71
CA SER A 125 7.70 -5.04 14.30
C SER A 125 8.61 -5.44 13.13
N ARG A 126 9.45 -6.46 13.38
CA ARG A 126 10.28 -7.05 12.34
C ARG A 126 9.34 -7.73 11.36
N THR A 127 9.36 -7.28 10.10
CA THR A 127 8.73 -8.08 9.04
C THR A 127 9.44 -9.40 9.00
N GLU A 128 8.71 -10.47 9.23
CA GLU A 128 9.08 -11.74 8.67
C GLU A 128 9.06 -11.51 7.16
N TYR A 129 10.22 -11.31 6.53
CA TYR A 129 10.34 -11.14 5.08
C TYR A 129 9.98 -12.43 4.31
N LYS A 130 9.29 -13.38 4.96
CA LYS A 130 8.59 -14.45 4.27
C LYS A 130 7.50 -13.79 3.43
N ARG A 131 7.80 -13.67 2.12
CA ARG A 131 6.81 -13.30 1.10
C ARG A 131 5.57 -14.14 1.35
N THR A 132 4.49 -13.47 1.74
CA THR A 132 3.23 -14.13 2.01
C THR A 132 2.40 -14.08 0.74
N TYR A 133 1.79 -15.20 0.44
CA TYR A 133 0.91 -15.36 -0.70
C TYR A 133 -0.53 -15.44 -0.22
N VAL A 134 -1.44 -14.92 -1.02
CA VAL A 134 -2.88 -15.05 -0.75
C VAL A 134 -3.40 -16.40 -1.25
N THR A 135 -4.41 -16.94 -0.56
CA THR A 135 -5.20 -18.09 -1.00
C THR A 135 -6.39 -17.61 -1.86
N ASN A 136 -7.01 -18.51 -2.61
CA ASN A 136 -8.21 -18.23 -3.43
C ASN A 136 -9.53 -18.38 -2.67
#